data_AF-A0A7Y5G4A2-F1
#
_entry.id   AF-A0A7Y5G4A2-F1
#
_cell.length_a   1.000
_cell.length_b   1.000
_cell.length_c   1.000
_cell.angle_alpha   90.00
_cell.angle_beta   90.00
_cell.angle_gamma   90.00
#
_symmetry.space_group_name_H-M   'P 1'
#
loop_
_entity.id
_entity.type
_entity.pdbx_description
1 polymer ?
#
loop_
_entity_poly.entity_id
_entity_poly.type
_entity_poly.pdbx_seq_one_letter_code
_entity_poly.pdbx_strand_id
1 'polypeptide(L)'
;KNPYPLTYVEQLSLAEVTAELSTACYAGALMLQALGLGGWMFDGITPLSVLGASGDPEMPGLGFRYDTDERWPLPNVTGLPGVFEGFCPPHYKDMRAAVEAFVKRKFGEGGPFNANTPGPYRENARVRGAGKVHSEEFKECVTTMAQYVFDKFGKFPGTVPSIFILTYLQAHHLDLEFYDKHFTAGAYLETHARHQELWHRT
;
A
#
# COMPACT_ATOMS: atom_id res chain seq x y z
N LYS A 1 7.52 -30.73 -4.26
CA LYS A 1 8.62 -31.47 -3.59
C LYS A 1 9.52 -30.57 -2.74
N ASN A 2 9.56 -29.25 -2.93
CA ASN A 2 10.20 -28.29 -2.01
C ASN A 2 9.26 -27.10 -1.80
N PRO A 3 8.27 -27.17 -0.89
CA PRO A 3 7.43 -26.00 -0.61
C PRO A 3 8.28 -24.90 0.03
N TYR A 4 8.08 -23.65 -0.39
CA TYR A 4 8.69 -22.53 0.32
C TYR A 4 8.08 -22.43 1.73
N PRO A 5 8.89 -22.14 2.76
CA PRO A 5 8.36 -21.94 4.10
C PRO A 5 7.49 -20.68 4.15
N LEU A 6 6.43 -20.70 4.96
CA LEU A 6 5.51 -19.56 5.11
C LEU A 6 6.27 -18.26 5.45
N THR A 7 7.26 -18.35 6.33
CA THR A 7 8.11 -17.22 6.72
C THR A 7 8.82 -16.57 5.54
N TYR A 8 9.29 -17.36 4.57
CA TYR A 8 9.90 -16.83 3.36
C TYR A 8 8.88 -16.09 2.50
N VAL A 9 7.68 -16.65 2.33
CA VAL A 9 6.62 -16.02 1.54
C VAL A 9 6.21 -14.69 2.16
N GLU A 10 5.97 -14.65 3.48
CA GLU A 10 5.56 -13.42 4.17
C GLU A 10 6.67 -12.37 4.19
N GLN A 11 7.94 -12.76 4.37
CA GLN A 11 9.08 -11.84 4.28
C GLN A 11 9.23 -11.26 2.88
N LEU A 12 9.08 -12.10 1.84
CA LEU A 12 9.13 -11.64 0.46
C LEU A 12 7.99 -10.67 0.16
N SER A 13 6.76 -10.98 0.59
CA SER A 13 5.62 -10.07 0.42
C SER A 13 5.84 -8.72 1.12
N LEU A 14 6.38 -8.71 2.34
CA LEU A 14 6.72 -7.46 3.00
C LEU A 14 7.82 -6.68 2.28
N ALA A 15 8.85 -7.37 1.77
CA ALA A 15 9.92 -6.74 1.01
C ALA A 15 9.40 -6.10 -0.28
N GLU A 16 8.50 -6.79 -1.00
CA GLU A 16 7.84 -6.28 -2.21
C GLU A 16 7.01 -5.03 -1.88
N VAL A 17 6.13 -5.08 -0.87
CA VAL A 17 5.31 -3.91 -0.48
C VAL A 17 6.18 -2.75 0.01
N THR A 18 7.25 -3.02 0.75
CA THR A 18 8.19 -1.97 1.21
C THR A 18 8.89 -1.31 0.02
N ALA A 19 9.29 -2.09 -0.99
CA ALA A 19 9.89 -1.57 -2.20
C ALA A 19 8.89 -0.71 -3.00
N GLU A 20 7.63 -1.13 -3.10
CA GLU A 20 6.56 -0.35 -3.73
C GLU A 20 6.34 0.99 -3.00
N LEU A 21 6.17 0.98 -1.68
CA LEU A 21 5.98 2.19 -0.86
C LEU A 21 7.16 3.16 -1.00
N SER A 22 8.38 2.63 -0.92
CA SER A 22 9.60 3.44 -1.03
C SER A 22 9.76 4.03 -2.43
N THR A 23 9.46 3.26 -3.47
CA THR A 23 9.50 3.74 -4.86
C THR A 23 8.44 4.82 -5.11
N ALA A 24 7.22 4.64 -4.60
CA ALA A 24 6.15 5.63 -4.70
C ALA A 24 6.51 6.93 -3.98
N CYS A 25 7.04 6.84 -2.75
CA CYS A 25 7.50 8.02 -2.00
C CYS A 25 8.68 8.71 -2.68
N TYR A 26 9.61 7.96 -3.27
CA TYR A 26 10.74 8.53 -4.01
C TYR A 26 10.28 9.27 -5.27
N ALA A 27 9.38 8.67 -6.07
CA ALA A 27 8.77 9.35 -7.20
C ALA A 27 8.02 10.61 -6.75
N GLY A 28 7.31 10.55 -5.62
CA GLY A 28 6.68 11.68 -4.99
C GLY A 28 7.67 12.79 -4.61
N ALA A 29 8.79 12.47 -3.97
CA ALA A 29 9.82 13.45 -3.63
C ALA A 29 10.38 14.17 -4.86
N LEU A 30 10.58 13.46 -5.97
CA LEU A 30 10.97 14.07 -7.25
C LEU A 30 9.88 15.02 -7.79
N MET A 31 8.60 14.62 -7.69
CA MET A 31 7.49 15.50 -8.07
C MET A 31 7.43 16.76 -7.20
N LEU A 32 7.66 16.65 -5.89
CA LEU A 32 7.69 17.81 -5.00
C LEU A 32 8.76 18.82 -5.43
N GLN A 33 9.97 18.35 -5.74
CA GLN A 33 11.04 19.22 -6.26
C GLN A 33 10.65 19.91 -7.57
N ALA A 34 9.99 19.21 -8.48
CA ALA A 34 9.51 19.78 -9.75
C ALA A 34 8.40 20.83 -9.53
N LEU A 35 7.52 20.60 -8.55
CA LEU A 35 6.48 21.53 -8.16
C LEU A 35 7.02 22.71 -7.33
N GLY A 36 8.25 22.66 -6.83
CA GLY A 36 8.78 23.68 -5.92
C GLY A 36 8.29 23.54 -4.48
N LEU A 37 7.90 22.33 -4.07
CA LEU A 37 7.53 21.99 -2.71
C LEU A 37 8.71 21.31 -1.99
N GLY A 38 8.85 21.62 -0.70
CA GLY A 38 9.71 20.87 0.19
C GLY A 38 9.08 19.51 0.54
N GLY A 39 9.93 18.54 0.88
CA GLY A 39 9.43 17.24 1.31
C GLY A 39 10.48 16.34 1.92
N TRP A 40 10.01 15.37 2.69
CA TRP A 40 10.85 14.40 3.38
C TRP A 40 10.24 13.01 3.29
N MET A 41 11.06 12.04 2.89
CA MET A 41 10.74 10.62 3.01
C MET A 41 11.12 10.17 4.43
N PHE A 42 10.16 9.62 5.16
CA PHE A 42 10.34 9.28 6.58
C PHE A 42 9.63 7.97 6.92
N ASP A 43 10.13 7.25 7.93
CA ASP A 43 9.58 5.98 8.41
C ASP A 43 9.38 5.92 9.94
N GLY A 44 9.71 6.98 10.67
CA GLY A 44 9.67 7.00 12.13
C GLY A 44 8.29 7.28 12.75
N ILE A 45 7.20 7.17 11.99
CA ILE A 45 5.83 7.29 12.50
C ILE A 45 5.26 5.89 12.75
N THR A 46 4.75 5.64 13.96
CA THR A 46 4.11 4.36 14.30
C THR A 46 2.96 4.04 13.34
N PRO A 47 3.03 2.91 12.60
CA PRO A 47 1.98 2.51 11.66
C PRO A 47 0.59 2.42 12.30
N LEU A 48 0.51 1.94 13.54
CA LEU A 48 -0.74 1.84 14.28
C LEU A 48 -1.37 3.22 14.54
N SER A 49 -0.58 4.24 14.86
CA SER A 49 -1.10 5.60 15.04
C SER A 49 -1.60 6.20 13.74
N VAL A 50 -0.91 5.95 12.62
CA VAL A 50 -1.37 6.41 11.30
C VAL A 50 -2.65 5.70 10.88
N LEU A 51 -2.73 4.38 11.06
CA LEU A 51 -3.88 3.60 10.65
C LEU A 51 -5.09 3.76 11.59
N GLY A 52 -4.88 4.24 12.82
CA GLY A 52 -5.95 4.40 13.82
C GLY A 52 -6.11 3.21 14.78
N ALA A 53 -5.08 2.38 14.90
CA ALA A 53 -5.01 1.20 15.76
C ALA A 53 -4.07 1.39 16.96
N SER A 54 -3.80 2.63 17.38
CA SER A 54 -2.99 2.96 18.56
C SER A 54 -3.73 2.67 19.89
N GLY A 55 -5.07 2.68 19.87
CA GLY A 55 -5.91 2.61 21.06
C GLY A 55 -6.08 3.94 21.80
N ASP A 56 -5.49 5.03 21.29
CA ASP A 56 -5.61 6.38 21.85
C ASP A 56 -6.78 7.14 21.17
N PRO A 57 -7.86 7.49 21.90
CA PRO A 57 -9.00 8.22 21.35
C PRO A 57 -8.66 9.60 20.78
N GLU A 58 -7.60 10.25 21.28
CA GLU A 58 -7.15 11.56 20.79
C GLU A 58 -6.34 11.45 19.49
N MET A 59 -5.94 10.23 19.11
CA MET A 59 -5.18 9.92 17.91
C MET A 59 -5.92 8.89 17.03
N PRO A 60 -7.06 9.26 16.42
CA PRO A 60 -7.91 8.33 15.68
C PRO A 60 -7.29 7.82 14.37
N GLY A 61 -6.16 8.39 13.95
CA GLY A 61 -5.48 8.05 12.69
C GLY A 61 -6.38 8.21 11.48
N LEU A 62 -6.20 7.34 10.48
CA LEU A 62 -6.99 7.29 9.26
C LEU A 62 -8.29 6.48 9.41
N GLY A 63 -8.61 6.00 10.60
CA GLY A 63 -9.87 5.29 10.89
C GLY A 63 -9.97 3.91 10.23
N PHE A 64 -8.85 3.24 9.99
CA PHE A 64 -8.90 1.85 9.53
C PHE A 64 -9.50 0.96 10.62
N ARG A 65 -10.30 0.00 10.18
CA ARG A 65 -10.81 -1.09 11.00
C ARG A 65 -9.64 -2.00 11.42
N TYR A 66 -9.64 -2.41 12.68
CA TYR A 66 -8.71 -3.41 13.20
C TYR A 66 -9.38 -4.37 14.18
N ASP A 67 -8.77 -5.55 14.35
CA ASP A 67 -9.14 -6.54 15.34
C ASP A 67 -8.00 -6.77 16.34
N THR A 68 -8.35 -7.29 17.50
CA THR A 68 -7.41 -7.79 18.50
C THR A 68 -7.77 -9.23 18.84
N ASP A 69 -6.78 -10.00 19.27
CA ASP A 69 -6.93 -11.41 19.63
C ASP A 69 -5.83 -11.78 20.60
N GLU A 70 -6.11 -12.67 21.56
CA GLU A 70 -5.13 -13.14 22.55
C GLU A 70 -3.89 -13.80 21.91
N ARG A 71 -4.02 -14.27 20.66
CA ARG A 71 -2.92 -14.84 19.87
C ARG A 71 -1.92 -13.80 19.37
N TRP A 72 -2.26 -12.51 19.35
CA TRP A 72 -1.45 -11.47 18.71
C TRP A 72 -0.89 -10.46 19.72
N PRO A 73 0.39 -10.09 19.60
CA PRO A 73 0.98 -9.06 20.43
C PRO A 73 0.55 -7.63 20.00
N LEU A 74 -0.01 -7.48 18.79
CA LEU A 74 -0.38 -6.20 18.20
C LEU A 74 -1.74 -6.31 17.50
N PRO A 75 -2.52 -5.21 17.43
CA PRO A 75 -3.74 -5.16 16.62
C PRO A 75 -3.49 -5.52 15.16
N ASN A 76 -4.47 -6.16 14.53
CA ASN A 76 -4.44 -6.46 13.10
C ASN A 76 -5.38 -5.52 12.34
N VAL A 77 -4.80 -4.55 11.63
CA VAL A 77 -5.55 -3.66 10.74
C VAL A 77 -5.92 -4.42 9.48
N THR A 78 -7.20 -4.45 9.11
CA THR A 78 -7.70 -5.23 7.96
C THR A 78 -8.16 -4.37 6.78
N GLY A 79 -8.50 -3.09 7.01
CA GLY A 79 -8.86 -2.18 5.94
C GLY A 79 -9.65 -0.95 6.37
N LEU A 80 -9.88 -0.05 5.42
CA LEU A 80 -10.78 1.10 5.52
C LEU A 80 -12.02 0.82 4.65
N PRO A 81 -13.20 0.58 5.25
CA PRO A 81 -14.41 0.18 4.52
C PRO A 81 -14.76 1.11 3.35
N GLY A 82 -15.01 0.53 2.18
CA GLY A 82 -15.33 1.27 0.96
C GLY A 82 -14.16 1.99 0.27
N VAL A 83 -12.96 1.97 0.87
CA VAL A 83 -11.76 2.65 0.32
C VAL A 83 -10.66 1.63 0.03
N PHE A 84 -10.21 0.89 1.05
CA PHE A 84 -9.11 -0.05 0.95
C PHE A 84 -9.31 -1.22 1.90
N GLU A 85 -9.84 -2.33 1.39
CA GLU A 85 -10.17 -3.51 2.19
C GLU A 85 -9.23 -4.66 1.85
N GLY A 86 -8.65 -5.28 2.88
CA GLY A 86 -7.82 -6.46 2.71
C GLY A 86 -8.64 -7.65 2.20
N PHE A 87 -8.01 -8.50 1.40
CA PHE A 87 -8.58 -9.78 0.95
C PHE A 87 -8.51 -10.83 2.06
N CYS A 88 -9.21 -10.57 3.16
CA CYS A 88 -9.30 -11.46 4.33
C CYS A 88 -10.58 -11.15 5.13
N PRO A 89 -10.99 -12.04 6.05
CA PRO A 89 -12.01 -11.70 7.04
C PRO A 89 -11.64 -10.46 7.85
N PRO A 90 -12.63 -9.63 8.24
CA PRO A 90 -14.08 -9.82 8.05
C PRO A 90 -14.63 -9.28 6.71
N HIS A 91 -13.81 -8.68 5.86
CA HIS A 91 -14.25 -8.12 4.57
C HIS A 91 -14.77 -9.19 3.60
N TYR A 92 -14.25 -10.41 3.75
CA TYR A 92 -14.75 -11.61 3.09
C TYR A 92 -15.07 -12.68 4.14
N LYS A 93 -16.15 -13.45 3.91
CA LYS A 93 -16.63 -14.46 4.87
C LYS A 93 -15.58 -15.54 5.22
N ASP A 94 -14.72 -15.88 4.26
CA ASP A 94 -13.70 -16.92 4.33
C ASP A 94 -12.61 -16.64 3.29
N MET A 95 -11.50 -17.39 3.33
CA MET A 95 -10.41 -17.18 2.38
C MET A 95 -10.75 -17.64 0.96
N ARG A 96 -11.77 -18.50 0.78
CA ARG A 96 -12.28 -18.83 -0.56
C ARG A 96 -12.90 -17.60 -1.21
N ALA A 97 -13.79 -16.91 -0.52
CA ALA A 97 -14.42 -15.69 -0.99
C ALA A 97 -13.37 -14.61 -1.28
N ALA A 98 -12.34 -14.48 -0.43
CA ALA A 98 -11.22 -13.57 -0.67
C ALA A 98 -10.44 -13.92 -1.96
N VAL A 99 -10.11 -15.21 -2.17
CA VAL A 99 -9.40 -15.67 -3.38
C VAL A 99 -10.24 -15.41 -4.64
N GLU A 100 -11.53 -15.74 -4.62
CA GLU A 100 -12.43 -15.49 -5.77
C GLU A 100 -12.53 -13.99 -6.07
N ALA A 101 -12.63 -13.15 -5.05
CA ALA A 101 -12.66 -11.71 -5.21
C ALA A 101 -11.34 -11.17 -5.79
N PHE A 102 -10.19 -11.70 -5.36
CA PHE A 102 -8.89 -11.35 -5.92
C PHE A 102 -8.78 -11.74 -7.40
N VAL A 103 -9.19 -12.97 -7.75
CA VAL A 103 -9.19 -13.43 -9.15
C VAL A 103 -10.12 -12.56 -10.01
N LYS A 104 -11.32 -12.23 -9.51
CA LYS A 104 -12.24 -11.32 -10.18
C LYS A 104 -11.64 -9.92 -10.36
N ARG A 105 -10.99 -9.35 -9.34
CA ARG A 105 -10.31 -8.04 -9.45
C ARG A 105 -9.21 -8.07 -10.50
N LYS A 106 -8.47 -9.18 -10.59
CA LYS A 106 -7.30 -9.31 -11.46
C LYS A 106 -7.68 -9.54 -12.93
N PHE A 107 -8.64 -10.42 -13.19
CA PHE A 107 -8.97 -10.91 -14.54
C PHE A 107 -10.39 -10.60 -15.01
N GLY A 108 -11.29 -10.21 -14.10
CA GLY A 108 -12.66 -9.82 -14.42
C GLY A 108 -12.74 -8.48 -15.15
N GLU A 109 -13.96 -8.01 -15.40
CA GLU A 109 -14.21 -6.73 -16.05
C GLU A 109 -13.49 -5.57 -15.33
N GLY A 110 -12.80 -4.72 -16.09
CA GLY A 110 -11.98 -3.63 -15.56
C GLY A 110 -10.65 -4.06 -14.92
N GLY A 111 -10.41 -5.37 -14.78
CA GLY A 111 -9.19 -5.92 -14.22
C GLY A 111 -7.96 -5.69 -15.11
N PRO A 112 -6.75 -5.58 -14.53
CA PRO A 112 -5.54 -5.26 -15.28
C PRO A 112 -5.15 -6.32 -16.32
N PHE A 113 -5.55 -7.57 -16.12
CA PHE A 113 -5.29 -8.70 -17.02
C PHE A 113 -6.51 -9.09 -17.87
N ASN A 114 -7.47 -8.20 -18.01
CA ASN A 114 -8.61 -8.40 -18.90
C ASN A 114 -8.35 -7.72 -20.26
N ALA A 115 -8.51 -8.45 -21.36
CA ALA A 115 -8.27 -7.95 -22.71
C ALA A 115 -9.17 -6.76 -23.09
N ASN A 116 -10.34 -6.65 -22.46
CA ASN A 116 -11.31 -5.59 -22.72
C ASN A 116 -11.09 -4.34 -21.84
N THR A 117 -10.20 -4.40 -20.84
CA THR A 117 -9.87 -3.23 -20.02
C THR A 117 -9.06 -2.23 -20.84
N PRO A 118 -9.50 -0.96 -21.01
CA PRO A 118 -8.74 0.05 -21.73
C PRO A 118 -7.33 0.26 -21.15
N GLY A 119 -6.38 0.71 -21.98
CA GLY A 119 -5.02 0.98 -21.52
C GLY A 119 -4.11 1.55 -22.58
N PRO A 120 -2.88 1.94 -22.19
CA PRO A 120 -2.00 2.76 -23.01
C PRO A 120 -1.20 1.96 -24.05
N TYR A 121 -1.21 0.63 -23.99
CA TYR A 121 -0.45 -0.19 -24.94
C TYR A 121 -1.05 -0.11 -26.35
N ARG A 122 -0.19 -0.04 -27.38
CA ARG A 122 -0.62 -0.13 -28.79
C ARG A 122 -1.41 -1.40 -29.07
N GLU A 123 -0.98 -2.52 -28.48
CA GLU A 123 -1.65 -3.82 -28.56
C GLU A 123 -2.32 -4.20 -27.23
N ASN A 124 -3.14 -3.29 -26.69
CA ASN A 124 -3.67 -3.39 -25.33
C ASN A 124 -4.37 -4.70 -25.00
N ALA A 125 -5.27 -5.17 -25.87
CA ALA A 125 -5.97 -6.44 -25.66
C ALA A 125 -4.99 -7.63 -25.60
N ARG A 126 -3.97 -7.66 -26.45
CA ARG A 126 -2.94 -8.71 -26.47
C ARG A 126 -2.11 -8.71 -25.19
N VAL A 127 -1.63 -7.55 -24.77
CA VAL A 127 -0.77 -7.43 -23.57
C VAL A 127 -1.54 -7.77 -22.31
N ARG A 128 -2.73 -7.19 -22.12
CA ARG A 128 -3.54 -7.45 -20.92
C ARG A 128 -4.07 -8.88 -20.88
N GLY A 129 -4.51 -9.41 -22.01
CA GLY A 129 -5.02 -10.78 -22.14
C GLY A 129 -3.96 -11.88 -22.11
N ALA A 130 -2.67 -11.55 -22.10
CA ALA A 130 -1.59 -12.55 -22.09
C ALA A 130 -1.48 -13.30 -20.74
N GLY A 131 -2.06 -12.76 -19.67
CA GLY A 131 -2.05 -13.40 -18.36
C GLY A 131 -2.88 -14.69 -18.34
N LYS A 132 -2.29 -15.79 -17.86
CA LYS A 132 -3.03 -17.04 -17.66
C LYS A 132 -4.02 -16.87 -16.49
N VAL A 133 -5.31 -16.94 -16.79
CA VAL A 133 -6.37 -16.99 -15.78
C VAL A 133 -6.16 -18.20 -14.88
N HIS A 134 -6.31 -17.99 -13.58
CA HIS A 134 -6.13 -19.04 -12.57
C HIS A 134 -7.21 -20.11 -12.71
N SER A 135 -6.80 -21.38 -12.83
CA SER A 135 -7.72 -22.52 -12.89
C SER A 135 -8.41 -22.76 -11.53
N GLU A 136 -9.52 -23.50 -11.53
CA GLU A 136 -10.17 -23.92 -10.29
C GLU A 136 -9.20 -24.67 -9.37
N GLU A 137 -8.44 -25.63 -9.89
CA GLU A 137 -7.42 -26.36 -9.11
C GLU A 137 -6.39 -25.41 -8.44
N PHE A 138 -5.94 -24.38 -9.15
CA PHE A 138 -5.03 -23.39 -8.57
C PHE A 138 -5.70 -22.57 -7.47
N LYS A 139 -6.94 -22.13 -7.69
CA LYS A 139 -7.73 -21.42 -6.69
C LYS A 139 -8.00 -22.27 -5.44
N GLU A 140 -8.30 -23.56 -5.59
CA GLU A 140 -8.49 -24.49 -4.48
C GLU A 140 -7.20 -24.65 -3.65
N CYS A 141 -6.05 -24.79 -4.33
CA CYS A 141 -4.75 -24.89 -3.67
C CYS A 141 -4.46 -23.63 -2.82
N VAL A 142 -4.58 -22.45 -3.42
CA VAL A 142 -4.36 -21.17 -2.71
C VAL A 142 -5.37 -20.98 -1.59
N THR A 143 -6.64 -21.30 -1.82
CA THR A 143 -7.70 -21.24 -0.81
C THR A 143 -7.36 -22.11 0.40
N THR A 144 -6.93 -23.35 0.17
CA THR A 144 -6.56 -24.28 1.24
C THR A 144 -5.41 -23.73 2.08
N MET A 145 -4.37 -23.21 1.43
CA MET A 145 -3.22 -22.59 2.12
C MET A 145 -3.64 -21.36 2.93
N ALA A 146 -4.40 -20.46 2.32
CA ALA A 146 -4.84 -19.22 2.94
C ALA A 146 -5.80 -19.49 4.12
N GLN A 147 -6.74 -20.42 3.96
CA GLN A 147 -7.67 -20.80 5.02
C GLN A 147 -6.91 -21.45 6.18
N TYR A 148 -5.93 -22.33 5.91
CA TYR A 148 -5.08 -22.89 6.96
C TYR A 148 -4.34 -21.79 7.75
N VAL A 149 -3.78 -20.78 7.08
CA VAL A 149 -3.13 -19.65 7.74
C VAL A 149 -4.14 -18.89 8.61
N PHE A 150 -5.32 -18.57 8.07
CA PHE A 150 -6.36 -17.88 8.82
C PHE A 150 -6.85 -18.68 10.03
N ASP A 151 -7.14 -19.97 9.89
CA ASP A 151 -7.60 -20.82 10.99
C ASP A 151 -6.52 -20.96 12.07
N LYS A 152 -5.25 -21.07 11.66
CA LYS A 152 -4.13 -21.28 12.58
C LYS A 152 -3.76 -20.01 13.34
N PHE A 153 -3.68 -18.89 12.65
CA PHE A 153 -3.17 -17.63 13.20
C PHE A 153 -4.28 -16.65 13.57
N GLY A 154 -5.51 -16.86 13.09
CA GLY A 154 -6.66 -15.96 13.28
C GLY A 154 -6.72 -14.77 12.32
N LYS A 155 -5.71 -14.62 11.47
CA LYS A 155 -5.57 -13.51 10.53
C LYS A 155 -4.78 -13.95 9.29
N PHE A 156 -4.86 -13.14 8.24
CA PHE A 156 -4.11 -13.36 7.01
C PHE A 156 -3.48 -12.06 6.52
N PRO A 157 -2.16 -12.00 6.27
CA PRO A 157 -1.17 -13.05 6.53
C PRO A 157 -1.05 -13.39 8.03
N GLY A 158 -0.39 -14.51 8.34
CA GLY A 158 -0.37 -15.09 9.68
C GLY A 158 0.59 -14.40 10.64
N THR A 159 1.78 -14.02 10.17
CA THR A 159 2.84 -13.46 11.04
C THR A 159 3.19 -12.00 10.77
N VAL A 160 2.67 -11.44 9.68
CA VAL A 160 2.87 -10.04 9.28
C VAL A 160 1.51 -9.30 9.23
N PRO A 161 1.48 -7.95 9.20
CA PRO A 161 0.23 -7.20 9.14
C PRO A 161 -0.59 -7.49 7.87
N SER A 162 -1.92 -7.51 7.99
CA SER A 162 -2.81 -7.58 6.81
C SER A 162 -2.76 -6.31 5.96
N ILE A 163 -2.61 -5.15 6.61
CA ILE A 163 -2.34 -3.86 5.95
C ILE A 163 -0.99 -3.35 6.44
N PHE A 164 -0.12 -3.00 5.50
CA PHE A 164 1.24 -2.56 5.78
C PHE A 164 1.47 -1.11 5.33
N ILE A 165 2.07 -0.31 6.20
CA ILE A 165 2.54 1.04 5.93
C ILE A 165 3.85 1.25 6.69
N LEU A 166 4.81 1.93 6.07
CA LEU A 166 6.11 2.21 6.68
C LEU A 166 6.69 3.52 6.16
N THR A 167 6.92 3.62 4.86
CA THR A 167 7.49 4.83 4.25
C THR A 167 6.39 5.86 3.97
N TYR A 168 6.59 7.09 4.45
CA TYR A 168 5.73 8.24 4.25
C TYR A 168 6.44 9.30 3.41
N LEU A 169 5.66 10.12 2.70
CA LEU A 169 6.14 11.34 2.07
C LEU A 169 5.42 12.54 2.66
N GLN A 170 6.17 13.44 3.30
CA GLN A 170 5.68 14.75 3.69
C GLN A 170 5.86 15.74 2.52
N ALA A 171 4.86 16.58 2.29
CA ALA A 171 4.94 17.72 1.39
C ALA A 171 4.62 19.01 2.14
N HIS A 172 5.36 20.09 1.87
CA HIS A 172 5.11 21.40 2.48
C HIS A 172 5.63 22.54 1.59
N HIS A 173 5.13 23.76 1.82
CA HIS A 173 5.76 24.96 1.30
C HIS A 173 7.02 25.25 2.12
N LEU A 174 8.14 25.43 1.43
CA LEU A 174 9.40 25.74 2.10
C LEU A 174 9.37 27.18 2.63
N ASP A 175 9.82 27.38 3.87
CA ASP A 175 10.00 28.71 4.45
C ASP A 175 11.31 29.32 3.93
N LEU A 176 11.26 29.99 2.79
CA LEU A 176 12.46 30.52 2.12
C LEU A 176 13.21 31.53 3.00
N GLU A 177 12.51 32.32 3.81
CA GLU A 177 13.15 33.32 4.69
C GLU A 177 14.01 32.66 5.76
N PHE A 178 13.57 31.53 6.32
CA PHE A 178 14.38 30.73 7.23
C PHE A 178 15.68 30.25 6.57
N TYR A 179 15.61 29.78 5.31
CA TYR A 179 16.80 29.31 4.59
C TYR A 179 17.73 30.45 4.21
N ASP A 180 17.20 31.58 3.71
CA ASP A 180 17.99 32.76 3.35
C ASP A 180 18.77 33.34 4.54
N LYS A 181 18.19 33.26 5.74
CA LYS A 181 18.81 33.75 6.97
C LYS A 181 19.88 32.81 7.52
N HIS A 182 19.69 31.50 7.41
CA HIS A 182 20.47 30.51 8.16
C HIS A 182 21.39 29.62 7.31
N PHE A 183 21.21 29.59 5.99
CA PHE A 183 21.94 28.72 5.09
C PHE A 183 22.67 29.51 4.00
N THR A 184 23.58 28.84 3.31
CA THR A 184 24.29 29.41 2.15
C THR A 184 23.43 29.35 0.89
N ALA A 185 23.76 30.19 -0.10
CA ALA A 185 23.14 30.13 -1.42
C ALA A 185 23.15 28.68 -1.98
N GLY A 186 22.02 28.25 -2.54
CA GLY A 186 21.82 26.88 -3.04
C GLY A 186 21.17 25.91 -2.04
N ALA A 187 20.76 26.38 -0.85
CA ALA A 187 20.06 25.55 0.13
C ALA A 187 18.66 25.07 -0.32
N TYR A 188 18.10 25.69 -1.35
CA TYR A 188 16.89 25.26 -2.03
C TYR A 188 16.99 25.51 -3.54
N LEU A 189 16.22 24.75 -4.32
CA LEU A 189 16.14 24.87 -5.79
C LEU A 189 15.36 26.11 -6.24
N GLU A 190 15.65 26.63 -7.45
CA GLU A 190 14.89 27.72 -8.07
C GLU A 190 13.38 27.44 -8.12
N THR A 191 12.98 26.17 -8.32
CA THR A 191 11.57 25.77 -8.31
C THR A 191 10.88 26.13 -6.99
N HIS A 192 11.56 26.00 -5.85
CA HIS A 192 11.02 26.44 -4.55
C HIS A 192 10.86 27.96 -4.50
N ALA A 193 11.88 28.70 -4.96
CA ALA A 193 11.86 30.16 -5.01
C ALA A 193 10.68 30.72 -5.81
N ARG A 194 10.30 29.99 -6.87
CA ARG A 194 9.28 30.40 -7.83
C ARG A 194 7.95 29.69 -7.64
N HIS A 195 7.78 28.86 -6.60
CA HIS A 195 6.56 28.08 -6.39
C HIS A 195 5.31 28.96 -6.38
N GLN A 196 5.33 30.04 -5.59
CA GLN A 196 4.21 30.98 -5.49
C GLN A 196 3.92 31.67 -6.84
N GLU A 197 4.97 32.01 -7.58
CA GLU A 197 4.85 32.60 -8.92
C GLU A 197 4.19 31.65 -9.92
N LEU A 198 4.58 30.38 -9.91
CA LEU A 198 4.21 29.40 -10.93
C LEU A 198 2.84 28.75 -10.68
N TRP A 199 2.48 28.53 -9.42
CA TRP A 199 1.30 27.73 -9.05
C TRP A 199 0.16 28.53 -8.44
N HIS A 200 0.43 29.73 -7.93
CA HIS A 200 -0.56 30.53 -7.20
C HIS A 200 -0.83 31.91 -7.80
N ARG A 201 -0.26 32.22 -8.97
CA ARG A 201 -0.69 33.39 -9.75
C ARG A 201 -2.12 33.18 -10.25
N THR A 202 -3.00 34.10 -9.86
CA THR A 202 -4.36 34.23 -10.43
C THR A 202 -4.34 35.20 -11.60
#